data_AF-A0A7Y2BLH2-F1
#
_entry.id   AF-A0A7Y2BLH2-F1
#
_cell.length_a   1.000
_cell.length_b   1.000
_cell.length_c   1.000
_cell.angle_alpha   90.00
_cell.angle_beta   90.00
_cell.angle_gamma   90.00
#
_symmetry.space_group_name_H-M   'P 1'
#
loop_
_entity.id
_entity.type
_entity.pdbx_description
1 polymer ?
#
loop_
_entity_poly.entity_id
_entity_poly.type
_entity_poly.pdbx_seq_one_letter_code
_entity_poly.pdbx_strand_id
1 'polypeptide(L)'
;MRRHDVFAAALLAAAATSCRPAQRPAPTPATDTDDATALPPRTEPAEQDGTTDWSSFDSTSLRNPNDGLLRGGVPLPLRAPGLRFNPGRDPRARYGTVEVVRALVRAGARVQQGLGGLPVTVNDLSYERGGPIPHHRSHQSGRDVDVLFYQLGPDGNPIESVGAFFDPDGVGVDFRDLADPNDDIILQLDLARTWLFLRALIEDGDAQLQQIFVAEHLRTLLLEHARSKDEPSKTVTRFAAMSCQPSYPHDDHFHFRFYCALDDIAEGCRDSAPLYPWRRRRLERAAVQSRPLASKRPNANATIVTHEEARAAAGPMDPEVERWLDRRTRWAEQPHPGRRYCR
;
A
#
# COMPACT_ATOMS: atom_id res chain seq x y z
N MET A 1 -12.69 74.06 17.89
CA MET A 1 -12.37 74.63 19.22
C MET A 1 -11.40 73.71 19.93
N ARG A 2 -10.22 74.21 20.35
CA ARG A 2 -9.31 73.65 21.39
C ARG A 2 -8.74 72.22 21.17
N ARG A 3 -7.49 71.90 21.53
CA ARG A 3 -6.29 72.70 21.88
C ARG A 3 -5.05 71.76 21.83
N HIS A 4 -3.94 72.28 21.32
CA HIS A 4 -2.53 72.11 21.75
C HIS A 4 -1.94 70.71 22.00
N ASP A 5 -0.92 70.31 21.24
CA ASP A 5 0.54 70.53 21.47
C ASP A 5 1.11 69.43 22.40
N VAL A 6 2.38 69.05 22.47
CA VAL A 6 3.66 69.51 21.89
C VAL A 6 4.42 68.23 21.43
N PHE A 7 5.69 68.14 21.03
CA PHE A 7 6.88 69.03 21.02
C PHE A 7 7.70 68.74 19.74
N ALA A 8 8.78 69.48 19.50
CA ALA A 8 9.74 69.24 18.42
C ALA A 8 11.20 69.19 18.92
N ALA A 9 12.00 68.39 18.23
CA ALA A 9 13.43 68.58 17.90
C ALA A 9 14.52 68.59 19.01
N ALA A 10 15.76 68.44 18.50
CA ALA A 10 17.08 68.65 19.14
C ALA A 10 17.62 67.50 20.04
N LEU A 11 18.91 67.16 20.06
CA LEU A 11 20.08 67.33 19.14
C LEU A 11 21.28 66.58 19.78
N LEU A 12 22.33 66.24 18.99
CA LEU A 12 23.70 65.88 19.47
C LEU A 12 23.81 64.55 20.29
N ALA A 13 24.93 63.82 20.33
CA ALA A 13 26.19 63.85 19.56
C ALA A 13 26.80 62.44 19.50
N ALA A 14 27.84 62.26 18.68
CA ALA A 14 28.52 60.98 18.46
C ALA A 14 29.48 60.57 19.59
N ALA A 15 29.65 59.25 19.75
CA ALA A 15 30.92 58.64 20.16
C ALA A 15 31.04 57.28 19.45
N ALA A 16 32.21 56.99 18.89
CA ALA A 16 32.43 55.80 18.07
C ALA A 16 33.06 54.65 18.86
N THR A 17 32.61 53.42 18.60
CA THR A 17 33.37 52.20 18.92
C THR A 17 33.31 51.27 17.71
N SER A 18 34.47 50.85 17.22
CA SER A 18 34.61 50.07 15.99
C SER A 18 34.88 48.58 16.26
N CYS A 19 34.88 47.78 15.19
CA CYS A 19 35.28 46.35 15.12
C CYS A 19 34.27 45.34 15.70
N ARG A 20 33.95 44.21 15.05
CA ARG A 20 34.36 43.63 13.74
C ARG A 20 33.23 42.70 13.24
N PRO A 21 33.00 42.54 11.93
CA PRO A 21 32.15 41.46 11.42
C PRO A 21 32.85 40.10 11.59
N ALA A 22 32.09 39.06 11.91
CA ALA A 22 32.62 37.70 12.02
C ALA A 22 33.09 37.18 10.65
N GLN A 23 34.33 36.69 10.57
CA GLN A 23 34.86 36.05 9.37
C GLN A 23 34.18 34.69 9.16
N ARG A 24 33.72 34.44 7.92
CA ARG A 24 33.45 33.06 7.47
C ARG A 24 34.76 32.27 7.51
N PRO A 25 34.77 31.01 7.95
CA PRO A 25 35.95 30.15 7.79
C PRO A 25 36.28 29.98 6.32
N ALA A 26 37.58 30.03 5.99
CA ALA A 26 38.05 29.78 4.63
C ALA A 26 37.92 28.29 4.27
N PRO A 27 37.67 27.94 2.99
CA PRO A 27 37.66 26.55 2.56
C PRO A 27 39.06 25.95 2.70
N THR A 28 39.12 24.75 3.28
CA THR A 28 40.35 23.95 3.39
C THR A 28 40.86 23.57 1.99
N PRO A 29 42.18 23.58 1.72
CA PRO A 29 42.70 23.13 0.44
C PRO A 29 42.37 21.65 0.22
N ALA A 30 41.88 21.33 -0.98
CA ALA A 30 41.78 19.94 -1.41
C ALA A 30 43.20 19.34 -1.49
N THR A 31 43.40 18.21 -0.82
CA THR A 31 44.59 17.38 -1.01
C THR A 31 44.23 16.29 -2.01
N ASP A 32 44.82 16.37 -3.21
CA ASP A 32 44.71 15.32 -4.21
C ASP A 32 45.29 14.02 -3.63
N THR A 33 44.43 13.04 -3.45
CA THR A 33 44.82 11.63 -3.31
C THR A 33 43.94 10.82 -4.24
N ASP A 34 44.47 10.58 -5.45
CA ASP A 34 43.95 9.55 -6.35
C ASP A 34 44.05 8.18 -5.67
N ASP A 35 42.93 7.71 -5.12
CA ASP A 35 42.70 6.28 -4.93
C ASP A 35 41.25 5.94 -5.31
N ALA A 36 40.99 6.04 -6.62
CA ALA A 36 39.72 5.70 -7.24
C ALA A 36 39.49 4.18 -7.23
N THR A 37 39.25 3.62 -6.06
CA THR A 37 38.59 2.32 -5.90
C THR A 37 37.14 2.45 -6.35
N ALA A 38 36.96 2.39 -7.67
CA ALA A 38 35.65 2.38 -8.30
C ALA A 38 34.79 1.27 -7.68
N LEU A 39 33.76 1.68 -6.92
CA LEU A 39 32.70 0.77 -6.51
C LEU A 39 32.19 0.07 -7.77
N PRO A 40 32.14 -1.28 -7.80
CA PRO A 40 31.63 -1.97 -8.98
C PRO A 40 30.22 -1.47 -9.26
N PRO A 41 29.84 -1.27 -10.53
CA PRO A 41 28.50 -0.81 -10.88
C PRO A 41 27.50 -1.75 -10.20
N ARG A 42 26.49 -1.17 -9.54
CA ARG A 42 25.38 -1.95 -9.00
C ARG A 42 24.77 -2.71 -10.18
N THR A 43 25.03 -4.01 -10.24
CA THR A 43 24.34 -4.90 -11.16
C THR A 43 22.89 -4.93 -10.72
N GLU A 44 22.05 -4.12 -11.36
CA GLU A 44 20.61 -4.36 -11.39
C GLU A 44 20.41 -5.85 -11.66
N PRO A 45 19.64 -6.58 -10.84
CA PRO A 45 19.31 -7.97 -11.12
C PRO A 45 18.69 -8.01 -12.52
N ALA A 46 19.27 -8.81 -13.41
CA ALA A 46 18.87 -8.86 -14.82
C ALA A 46 17.35 -8.94 -14.94
N GLU A 47 16.78 -8.06 -15.77
CA GLU A 47 15.36 -8.13 -16.11
C GLU A 47 15.07 -9.56 -16.59
N GLN A 48 14.12 -10.24 -15.94
CA GLN A 48 13.65 -11.53 -16.41
C GLN A 48 12.76 -11.29 -17.63
N ASP A 49 13.40 -11.03 -18.77
CA ASP A 49 12.78 -10.93 -20.11
C ASP A 49 12.41 -12.34 -20.65
N GLY A 50 11.77 -13.12 -19.78
CA GLY A 50 11.31 -14.47 -20.04
C GLY A 50 9.88 -14.59 -19.56
N THR A 51 8.98 -15.01 -20.45
CA THR A 51 7.64 -15.41 -20.07
C THR A 51 7.74 -16.51 -19.01
N THR A 52 7.44 -16.19 -17.76
CA THR A 52 7.52 -17.13 -16.64
C THR A 52 6.70 -18.37 -16.96
N ASP A 53 7.34 -19.54 -17.01
CA ASP A 53 6.62 -20.80 -17.17
C ASP A 53 5.89 -21.14 -15.87
N TRP A 54 4.67 -20.65 -15.77
CA TRP A 54 3.85 -20.87 -14.59
C TRP A 54 3.38 -22.32 -14.41
N SER A 55 3.68 -23.23 -15.34
CA SER A 55 3.37 -24.66 -15.22
C SER A 55 4.42 -25.43 -14.42
N SER A 56 5.61 -24.85 -14.22
CA SER A 56 6.67 -25.45 -13.39
C SER A 56 6.47 -25.27 -11.89
N PHE A 57 5.45 -24.52 -11.46
CA PHE A 57 5.15 -24.28 -10.05
C PHE A 57 3.93 -25.09 -9.59
N ASP A 58 4.08 -25.75 -8.45
CA ASP A 58 3.00 -26.36 -7.67
C ASP A 58 3.01 -25.74 -6.26
N SER A 59 1.84 -25.29 -5.80
CA SER A 59 1.69 -24.56 -4.55
C SER A 59 0.35 -24.89 -3.90
N THR A 60 0.32 -25.03 -2.57
CA THR A 60 -0.91 -25.34 -1.83
C THR A 60 -1.15 -24.36 -0.68
N SER A 61 -2.24 -23.59 -0.71
CA SER A 61 -2.70 -22.83 0.47
C SER A 61 -3.40 -23.77 1.44
N LEU A 62 -3.00 -23.77 2.71
CA LEU A 62 -3.61 -24.62 3.74
C LEU A 62 -4.32 -23.80 4.81
N ARG A 63 -5.49 -24.29 5.24
CA ARG A 63 -6.29 -23.77 6.37
C ARG A 63 -6.74 -22.32 6.13
N ASN A 64 -6.65 -21.43 7.10
CA ASN A 64 -7.23 -20.09 7.06
C ASN A 64 -6.20 -19.03 6.63
N PRO A 65 -6.63 -17.89 6.06
CA PRO A 65 -5.73 -16.75 5.81
C PRO A 65 -5.05 -16.21 7.08
N ASN A 66 -5.69 -16.38 8.24
CA ASN A 66 -5.28 -15.87 9.55
C ASN A 66 -4.86 -16.95 10.57
N ASP A 67 -4.71 -18.18 10.09
CA ASP A 67 -4.26 -19.35 10.84
C ASP A 67 -3.92 -20.43 9.81
N GLY A 68 -2.82 -20.20 9.09
CA GLY A 68 -2.55 -20.80 7.78
C GLY A 68 -1.15 -21.36 7.63
N LEU A 69 -0.93 -22.05 6.52
CA LEU A 69 0.37 -22.45 6.01
C LEU A 69 0.35 -22.35 4.47
N LEU A 70 1.53 -22.26 3.86
CA LEU A 70 1.75 -22.35 2.42
C LEU A 70 2.72 -23.51 2.15
N ARG A 71 2.41 -24.33 1.15
CA ARG A 71 3.29 -25.39 0.61
C ARG A 71 3.71 -24.98 -0.79
N GLY A 72 4.96 -25.20 -1.18
CA GLY A 72 5.44 -24.83 -2.53
C GLY A 72 5.24 -23.34 -2.85
N GLY A 73 5.46 -22.46 -1.88
CA GLY A 73 5.19 -21.03 -2.04
C GLY A 73 5.97 -20.44 -3.22
N VAL A 74 5.26 -19.74 -4.10
CA VAL A 74 5.86 -19.08 -5.26
C VAL A 74 6.31 -17.68 -4.85
N PRO A 75 7.59 -17.30 -5.05
CA PRO A 75 8.05 -15.95 -4.76
C PRO A 75 7.52 -14.97 -5.81
N LEU A 76 6.96 -13.84 -5.37
CA LEU A 76 6.77 -12.68 -6.23
C LEU A 76 8.15 -12.21 -6.76
N PRO A 77 8.30 -11.96 -8.08
CA PRO A 77 9.50 -11.35 -8.62
C PRO A 77 9.79 -9.99 -7.96
N LEU A 78 11.08 -9.67 -7.74
CA LEU A 78 11.46 -8.35 -7.21
C LEU A 78 11.08 -7.22 -8.19
N ARG A 79 11.21 -7.50 -9.49
CA ARG A 79 10.69 -6.70 -10.60
C ARG A 79 10.02 -7.62 -11.62
N ALA A 80 8.96 -7.15 -12.25
CA ALA A 80 8.31 -7.73 -13.42
C ALA A 80 7.67 -6.57 -14.24
N PRO A 81 7.22 -6.79 -15.48
CA PRO A 81 6.51 -5.75 -16.24
C PRO A 81 5.36 -5.14 -15.42
N GLY A 82 5.46 -3.83 -15.16
CA GLY A 82 4.50 -3.02 -14.41
C GLY A 82 4.37 -3.36 -12.92
N LEU A 83 5.31 -4.10 -12.33
CA LEU A 83 5.27 -4.53 -10.93
C LEU A 83 6.66 -4.53 -10.27
N ARG A 84 6.74 -4.04 -9.02
CA ARG A 84 7.89 -4.22 -8.14
C ARG A 84 7.47 -4.68 -6.75
N PHE A 85 8.28 -5.53 -6.13
CA PHE A 85 8.20 -5.75 -4.68
C PHE A 85 8.83 -4.53 -3.97
N ASN A 86 8.24 -4.09 -2.86
CA ASN A 86 8.71 -2.93 -2.12
C ASN A 86 10.10 -3.22 -1.48
N PRO A 87 11.16 -2.47 -1.83
CA PRO A 87 12.50 -2.70 -1.29
C PRO A 87 12.62 -2.41 0.22
N GLY A 88 11.67 -1.70 0.82
CA GLY A 88 11.57 -1.46 2.26
C GLY A 88 10.89 -2.58 3.06
N ARG A 89 10.44 -3.67 2.42
CA ARG A 89 9.80 -4.83 3.10
C ARG A 89 10.74 -6.02 3.17
N ASP A 90 10.49 -6.93 4.10
CA ASP A 90 11.26 -8.17 4.24
C ASP A 90 11.05 -9.06 2.98
N PRO A 91 12.09 -9.33 2.17
CA PRO A 91 11.95 -10.13 0.95
C PRO A 91 11.64 -11.62 1.22
N ARG A 92 11.58 -12.04 2.49
CA ARG A 92 11.03 -13.35 2.89
C ARG A 92 9.51 -13.36 2.90
N ALA A 93 8.84 -12.22 3.00
CA ALA A 93 7.38 -12.09 3.06
C ALA A 93 6.70 -11.95 1.68
N ARG A 94 7.41 -12.27 0.58
CA ARG A 94 6.94 -12.06 -0.80
C ARG A 94 6.30 -13.29 -1.48
N TYR A 95 5.93 -14.33 -0.73
CA TYR A 95 5.47 -15.60 -1.30
C TYR A 95 3.95 -15.74 -1.30
N GLY A 96 3.39 -16.27 -2.39
CA GLY A 96 1.96 -16.56 -2.54
C GLY A 96 1.71 -17.94 -3.16
N THR A 97 0.44 -18.28 -3.40
CA THR A 97 0.13 -19.37 -4.33
C THR A 97 0.44 -18.93 -5.77
N VAL A 98 0.58 -19.89 -6.69
CA VAL A 98 0.85 -19.63 -8.11
C VAL A 98 -0.22 -18.74 -8.75
N GLU A 99 -1.50 -18.87 -8.36
CA GLU A 99 -2.60 -18.02 -8.83
C GLU A 99 -2.41 -16.57 -8.43
N VAL A 100 -2.04 -16.33 -7.16
CA VAL A 100 -1.87 -14.98 -6.60
C VAL A 100 -0.70 -14.27 -7.27
N VAL A 101 0.47 -14.92 -7.34
CA VAL A 101 1.66 -14.33 -7.96
C VAL A 101 1.43 -14.08 -9.46
N ARG A 102 0.83 -15.04 -10.18
CA ARG A 102 0.49 -14.90 -11.60
C ARG A 102 -0.52 -13.77 -11.83
N ALA A 103 -1.54 -13.63 -10.98
CA ALA A 103 -2.54 -12.57 -11.07
C ALA A 103 -1.91 -11.18 -10.89
N LEU A 104 -1.05 -11.01 -9.88
CA LEU A 104 -0.36 -9.75 -9.62
C LEU A 104 0.55 -9.34 -10.80
N VAL A 105 1.35 -10.28 -11.32
CA VAL A 105 2.22 -10.03 -12.48
C VAL A 105 1.39 -9.68 -13.73
N ARG A 106 0.30 -10.41 -14.02
CA ARG A 106 -0.61 -10.07 -15.13
C ARG A 106 -1.28 -8.70 -14.94
N ALA A 107 -1.64 -8.33 -13.71
CA ALA A 107 -2.27 -7.05 -13.42
C ALA A 107 -1.31 -5.86 -13.58
N GLY A 108 -0.07 -5.98 -13.08
CA GLY A 108 0.99 -4.99 -13.31
C GLY A 108 1.27 -4.80 -14.79
N ALA A 109 1.50 -5.90 -15.52
CA ALA A 109 1.78 -5.87 -16.96
C ALA A 109 0.64 -5.21 -17.76
N ARG A 110 -0.63 -5.46 -17.39
CA ARG A 110 -1.80 -4.82 -18.02
C ARG A 110 -1.85 -3.31 -17.78
N VAL A 111 -1.40 -2.81 -16.63
CA VAL A 111 -1.28 -1.35 -16.40
C VAL A 111 -0.14 -0.75 -17.21
N GLN A 112 1.05 -1.36 -17.22
CA GLN A 112 2.18 -0.87 -18.03
C GLN A 112 1.80 -0.81 -19.52
N GLN A 113 1.15 -1.85 -20.05
CA GLN A 113 0.71 -1.90 -21.45
C GLN A 113 -0.39 -0.88 -21.77
N GLY A 114 -1.31 -0.61 -20.83
CA GLY A 114 -2.46 0.27 -21.05
C GLY A 114 -2.19 1.76 -20.82
N LEU A 115 -1.37 2.11 -19.82
CA LEU A 115 -1.17 3.49 -19.35
C LEU A 115 0.31 3.85 -19.12
N GLY A 116 1.24 2.90 -19.21
CA GLY A 116 2.66 3.13 -18.89
C GLY A 116 2.87 3.69 -17.48
N GLY A 117 3.94 4.45 -17.30
CA GLY A 117 4.33 5.01 -16.00
C GLY A 117 5.09 4.00 -15.13
N LEU A 118 5.16 4.29 -13.83
CA LEU A 118 5.90 3.49 -12.86
C LEU A 118 5.15 2.22 -12.44
N PRO A 119 5.86 1.15 -12.05
CA PRO A 119 5.26 -0.13 -11.69
C PRO A 119 4.47 -0.05 -10.37
N VAL A 120 3.43 -0.89 -10.23
CA VAL A 120 2.73 -1.06 -8.94
C VAL A 120 3.72 -1.52 -7.87
N THR A 121 3.55 -1.02 -6.64
CA THR A 121 4.40 -1.39 -5.50
C THR A 121 3.66 -2.40 -4.62
N VAL A 122 4.17 -3.62 -4.58
CA VAL A 122 3.61 -4.71 -3.77
C VAL A 122 4.37 -4.83 -2.46
N ASN A 123 3.65 -4.78 -1.34
CA ASN A 123 4.16 -5.00 0.00
C ASN A 123 4.08 -6.51 0.32
N ASP A 124 3.73 -6.89 1.55
CA ASP A 124 3.80 -8.27 2.02
C ASP A 124 2.73 -9.15 1.37
N LEU A 125 3.14 -10.33 0.91
CA LEU A 125 2.29 -11.49 0.66
C LEU A 125 2.36 -12.37 1.92
N SER A 126 2.84 -13.60 1.82
CA SER A 126 3.15 -14.47 2.95
C SER A 126 4.63 -14.86 3.02
N TYR A 127 5.06 -15.45 4.13
CA TYR A 127 6.33 -16.19 4.16
C TYR A 127 6.27 -17.43 3.24
N GLU A 128 7.42 -17.93 2.78
CA GLU A 128 7.55 -19.12 1.90
C GLU A 128 6.70 -20.33 2.36
N ARG A 129 6.60 -20.54 3.68
CA ARG A 129 5.81 -21.62 4.30
C ARG A 129 4.53 -21.13 4.99
N GLY A 130 4.18 -19.87 4.81
CA GLY A 130 3.08 -19.20 5.50
C GLY A 130 3.35 -19.00 6.99
N GLY A 131 2.29 -19.00 7.79
CA GLY A 131 2.34 -18.72 9.23
C GLY A 131 2.34 -17.21 9.57
N PRO A 132 2.37 -16.86 10.87
CA PRO A 132 2.17 -15.47 11.33
C PRO A 132 3.32 -14.54 10.95
N ILE A 133 2.98 -13.35 10.42
CA ILE A 133 3.93 -12.27 10.09
C ILE A 133 3.71 -11.11 11.06
N PRO A 134 4.75 -10.54 11.69
CA PRO A 134 4.62 -9.38 12.58
C PRO A 134 3.78 -8.25 11.95
N HIS A 135 2.98 -7.58 12.79
CA HIS A 135 2.02 -6.53 12.44
C HIS A 135 0.79 -7.00 11.63
N HIS A 136 0.77 -8.24 11.10
CA HIS A 136 -0.34 -8.74 10.27
C HIS A 136 -1.34 -9.62 11.02
N ARG A 137 -2.62 -9.39 10.75
CA ARG A 137 -3.72 -10.25 11.25
C ARG A 137 -4.00 -11.48 10.38
N SER A 138 -3.55 -11.48 9.13
CA SER A 138 -3.64 -12.62 8.20
C SER A 138 -2.30 -12.90 7.50
N HIS A 139 -2.24 -13.05 6.17
CA HIS A 139 -1.00 -13.28 5.41
C HIS A 139 -0.32 -14.64 5.68
N GLN A 140 -1.07 -15.61 6.20
CA GLN A 140 -0.49 -16.87 6.67
C GLN A 140 -0.60 -18.04 5.67
N SER A 141 -1.32 -17.89 4.57
CA SER A 141 -1.60 -18.99 3.63
C SER A 141 -1.37 -18.63 2.16
N GLY A 142 -0.52 -17.64 1.84
CA GLY A 142 -0.22 -17.25 0.46
C GLY A 142 -1.39 -16.66 -0.34
N ARG A 143 -2.47 -16.22 0.33
CA ARG A 143 -3.72 -15.72 -0.28
C ARG A 143 -4.11 -14.30 0.13
N ASP A 144 -3.26 -13.62 0.88
CA ASP A 144 -3.39 -12.19 1.15
C ASP A 144 -2.19 -11.46 0.52
N VAL A 145 -2.38 -10.21 0.11
CA VAL A 145 -1.30 -9.33 -0.35
C VAL A 145 -1.66 -7.87 -0.15
N ASP A 146 -0.68 -7.10 0.33
CA ASP A 146 -0.77 -5.65 0.43
C ASP A 146 -0.15 -4.98 -0.79
N VAL A 147 -0.84 -3.97 -1.34
CA VAL A 147 -0.41 -3.26 -2.54
C VAL A 147 -0.66 -1.77 -2.35
N LEU A 148 0.40 -0.97 -2.46
CA LEU A 148 0.30 0.49 -2.38
C LEU A 148 -0.49 1.02 -3.58
N PHE A 149 -1.19 2.12 -3.38
CA PHE A 149 -1.90 2.80 -4.46
C PHE A 149 -0.93 3.33 -5.54
N TYR A 150 -1.42 3.54 -6.77
CA TYR A 150 -0.67 4.36 -7.73
C TYR A 150 -0.81 5.83 -7.35
N GLN A 151 0.26 6.60 -7.50
CA GLN A 151 0.38 7.95 -6.94
C GLN A 151 0.92 8.90 -8.00
N LEU A 152 0.36 10.12 -8.04
CA LEU A 152 0.85 11.25 -8.82
C LEU A 152 1.53 12.24 -7.87
N GLY A 153 2.62 12.85 -8.33
CA GLY A 153 3.28 13.96 -7.65
C GLY A 153 2.60 15.31 -7.91
N PRO A 154 3.15 16.41 -7.36
CA PRO A 154 2.60 17.77 -7.53
C PRO A 154 2.53 18.27 -8.98
N ASP A 155 3.32 17.66 -9.88
CA ASP A 155 3.36 17.94 -11.32
C ASP A 155 2.36 17.10 -12.14
N GLY A 156 1.60 16.22 -11.48
CA GLY A 156 0.67 15.29 -12.11
C GLY A 156 1.32 14.06 -12.75
N ASN A 157 2.65 13.88 -12.63
CA ASN A 157 3.34 12.70 -13.15
C ASN A 157 3.30 11.54 -12.15
N PRO A 158 3.30 10.27 -12.60
CA PRO A 158 3.39 9.11 -11.72
C PRO A 158 4.69 9.12 -10.92
N ILE A 159 4.60 8.89 -9.61
CA ILE A 159 5.75 8.71 -8.72
C ILE A 159 5.85 7.28 -8.19
N GLU A 160 6.98 6.97 -7.56
CA GLU A 160 7.14 5.72 -6.83
C GLU A 160 6.20 5.69 -5.62
N SER A 161 5.26 4.74 -5.57
CA SER A 161 4.31 4.68 -4.46
C SER A 161 4.99 4.51 -3.10
N VAL A 162 4.57 5.31 -2.13
CA VAL A 162 4.90 5.17 -0.70
C VAL A 162 3.65 4.79 0.12
N GLY A 163 3.83 4.42 1.40
CA GLY A 163 2.73 4.13 2.33
C GLY A 163 2.03 5.39 2.86
N ALA A 164 1.66 6.32 1.97
CA ALA A 164 0.99 7.56 2.33
C ALA A 164 -0.51 7.36 2.55
N PHE A 165 -1.04 7.98 3.60
CA PHE A 165 -2.48 8.00 3.87
C PHE A 165 -3.18 9.03 2.95
N PHE A 166 -4.27 8.61 2.31
CA PHE A 166 -5.09 9.46 1.44
C PHE A 166 -6.39 9.87 2.11
N ASP A 167 -6.76 11.13 1.94
CA ASP A 167 -7.98 11.74 2.46
C ASP A 167 -9.20 11.58 1.51
N PRO A 168 -10.41 12.07 1.87
CA PRO A 168 -11.61 11.96 1.04
C PRO A 168 -11.54 12.59 -0.35
N ASP A 169 -10.63 13.54 -0.59
CA ASP A 169 -10.42 14.17 -1.90
C ASP A 169 -9.35 13.42 -2.73
N GLY A 170 -8.77 12.36 -2.16
CA GLY A 170 -7.71 11.57 -2.78
C GLY A 170 -6.35 12.25 -2.72
N VAL A 171 -6.15 13.14 -1.75
CA VAL A 171 -4.87 13.82 -1.49
C VAL A 171 -4.14 13.13 -0.35
N GLY A 172 -2.82 13.00 -0.47
CA GLY A 172 -1.93 12.44 0.55
C GLY A 172 -0.63 13.22 0.65
N VAL A 173 0.26 12.82 1.56
CA VAL A 173 1.60 13.41 1.73
C VAL A 173 2.63 12.30 1.91
N ASP A 174 3.73 12.35 1.15
CA ASP A 174 4.98 11.67 1.49
C ASP A 174 5.78 12.61 2.39
N PHE A 175 5.74 12.39 3.70
CA PHE A 175 6.38 13.23 4.71
C PHE A 175 7.89 13.04 4.85
N ARG A 176 8.53 12.26 3.94
CA ARG A 176 9.99 12.12 3.82
C ARG A 176 10.75 12.11 5.15
N ASP A 177 11.39 13.21 5.54
CA ASP A 177 11.88 13.42 6.91
C ASP A 177 10.85 14.20 7.74
N LEU A 178 10.22 13.52 8.70
CA LEU A 178 9.24 14.11 9.63
C LEU A 178 9.78 15.31 10.45
N ALA A 179 11.09 15.59 10.41
CA ALA A 179 11.71 16.76 11.01
C ALA A 179 11.87 17.97 10.07
N ASP A 180 11.72 17.83 8.74
CA ASP A 180 11.88 18.91 7.75
C ASP A 180 10.65 19.06 6.83
N PRO A 181 9.63 19.86 7.19
CA PRO A 181 8.43 20.05 6.37
C PRO A 181 8.67 20.73 5.00
N ASN A 182 9.92 21.04 4.64
CA ASN A 182 10.28 21.54 3.31
C ASN A 182 10.50 20.42 2.28
N ASP A 183 10.65 19.15 2.70
CA ASP A 183 10.80 18.00 1.79
C ASP A 183 9.51 17.16 1.61
N ASP A 184 8.44 17.49 2.34
CA ASP A 184 7.06 17.02 2.16
C ASP A 184 6.62 17.07 0.69
N ILE A 185 6.17 15.93 0.15
CA ILE A 185 5.63 15.83 -1.22
C ILE A 185 4.12 15.61 -1.16
N ILE A 186 3.35 16.58 -1.65
CA ILE A 186 1.89 16.43 -1.84
C ILE A 186 1.63 15.40 -2.95
N LEU A 187 0.76 14.45 -2.66
CA LEU A 187 0.40 13.34 -3.54
C LEU A 187 -1.07 13.41 -3.95
N GLN A 188 -1.38 12.89 -5.14
CA GLN A 188 -2.74 12.51 -5.52
C GLN A 188 -2.83 11.02 -5.84
N LEU A 189 -3.94 10.39 -5.46
CA LEU A 189 -4.29 9.04 -5.88
C LEU A 189 -4.46 8.98 -7.42
N ASP A 190 -3.62 8.21 -8.11
CA ASP A 190 -3.79 7.94 -9.54
C ASP A 190 -4.96 6.96 -9.73
N LEU A 191 -6.16 7.51 -9.82
CA LEU A 191 -7.40 6.76 -10.02
C LEU A 191 -7.39 5.93 -11.31
N ALA A 192 -6.69 6.37 -12.36
CA ALA A 192 -6.70 5.70 -13.67
C ALA A 192 -5.88 4.40 -13.64
N ARG A 193 -4.62 4.47 -13.17
CA ARG A 193 -3.76 3.27 -13.01
C ARG A 193 -4.28 2.36 -11.90
N THR A 194 -4.76 2.94 -10.80
CA THR A 194 -5.38 2.19 -9.71
C THR A 194 -6.62 1.43 -10.18
N TRP A 195 -7.53 2.07 -10.92
CA TRP A 195 -8.70 1.38 -11.46
C TRP A 195 -8.33 0.30 -12.47
N LEU A 196 -7.37 0.54 -13.37
CA LEU A 196 -6.95 -0.46 -14.35
C LEU A 196 -6.33 -1.70 -13.70
N PHE A 197 -5.58 -1.54 -12.60
CA PHE A 197 -5.05 -2.64 -11.81
C PHE A 197 -6.16 -3.46 -11.14
N LEU A 198 -7.11 -2.79 -10.47
CA LEU A 198 -8.29 -3.41 -9.85
C LEU A 198 -9.11 -4.18 -10.90
N ARG A 199 -9.37 -3.55 -12.04
CA ARG A 199 -10.06 -4.16 -13.18
C ARG A 199 -9.37 -5.41 -13.67
N ALA A 200 -8.03 -5.38 -13.79
CA ALA A 200 -7.26 -6.55 -14.20
C ALA A 200 -7.50 -7.74 -13.25
N LEU A 201 -7.36 -7.55 -11.93
CA LEU A 201 -7.58 -8.60 -10.92
C LEU A 201 -9.05 -9.06 -10.82
N ILE A 202 -10.02 -8.18 -11.06
CA ILE A 202 -11.45 -8.51 -11.00
C ILE A 202 -11.89 -9.30 -12.24
N GLU A 203 -11.39 -8.93 -13.42
CA GLU A 203 -11.71 -9.60 -14.68
C GLU A 203 -10.96 -10.92 -14.85
N ASP A 204 -9.78 -11.06 -14.23
CA ASP A 204 -8.99 -12.30 -14.21
C ASP A 204 -9.80 -13.46 -13.60
N GLY A 205 -10.06 -14.47 -14.45
CA GLY A 205 -10.79 -15.67 -14.08
C GLY A 205 -10.02 -16.58 -13.13
N ASP A 206 -8.69 -16.60 -13.20
CA ASP A 206 -7.83 -17.50 -12.43
C ASP A 206 -7.37 -16.88 -11.11
N ALA A 207 -7.25 -15.54 -11.06
CA ALA A 207 -6.90 -14.81 -9.84
C ALA A 207 -7.78 -15.20 -8.64
N GLN A 208 -9.07 -15.49 -8.88
CA GLN A 208 -10.01 -15.90 -7.82
C GLN A 208 -10.13 -14.89 -6.66
N LEU A 209 -10.05 -13.60 -6.98
CA LEU A 209 -10.19 -12.52 -6.00
C LEU A 209 -11.48 -12.64 -5.17
N GLN A 210 -11.29 -12.69 -3.85
CA GLN A 210 -12.35 -12.77 -2.85
C GLN A 210 -12.71 -11.37 -2.35
N GLN A 211 -11.78 -10.66 -1.72
CA GLN A 211 -12.04 -9.40 -1.01
C GLN A 211 -11.00 -8.35 -1.39
N ILE A 212 -11.41 -7.09 -1.31
CA ILE A 212 -10.56 -5.91 -1.39
C ILE A 212 -10.82 -5.12 -0.12
N PHE A 213 -9.83 -5.02 0.75
CA PHE A 213 -9.90 -4.16 1.93
C PHE A 213 -9.26 -2.81 1.58
N VAL A 214 -10.05 -1.75 1.78
CA VAL A 214 -9.73 -0.36 1.42
C VAL A 214 -10.69 0.56 2.16
N ALA A 215 -10.25 1.77 2.49
CA ALA A 215 -11.07 2.76 3.17
C ALA A 215 -12.28 3.20 2.34
N GLU A 216 -13.37 3.56 3.01
CA GLU A 216 -14.67 3.77 2.37
C GLU A 216 -14.70 5.01 1.45
N HIS A 217 -13.97 6.06 1.79
CA HIS A 217 -13.86 7.25 0.95
C HIS A 217 -13.08 6.94 -0.34
N LEU A 218 -11.94 6.24 -0.25
CA LEU A 218 -11.18 5.80 -1.43
C LEU A 218 -11.99 4.83 -2.30
N ARG A 219 -12.73 3.91 -1.68
CA ARG A 219 -13.70 3.04 -2.37
C ARG A 219 -14.76 3.86 -3.13
N THR A 220 -15.21 4.97 -2.56
CA THR A 220 -16.19 5.87 -3.18
C THR A 220 -15.59 6.58 -4.39
N LEU A 221 -14.41 7.21 -4.24
CA LEU A 221 -13.65 7.81 -5.34
C LEU A 221 -13.43 6.84 -6.51
N LEU A 222 -13.06 5.58 -6.22
CA LEU A 222 -12.83 4.55 -7.23
C LEU A 222 -14.13 4.14 -7.96
N LEU A 223 -15.27 4.09 -7.25
CA LEU A 223 -16.57 3.83 -7.88
C LEU A 223 -17.05 4.99 -8.73
N GLU A 224 -16.80 6.22 -8.31
CA GLU A 224 -17.14 7.43 -9.06
C GLU A 224 -16.27 7.57 -10.31
N HIS A 225 -14.96 7.33 -10.18
CA HIS A 225 -14.05 7.22 -11.32
C HIS A 225 -14.56 6.19 -12.33
N ALA A 226 -14.82 4.96 -11.91
CA ALA A 226 -15.29 3.89 -12.80
C ALA A 226 -16.59 4.26 -13.53
N ARG A 227 -17.55 4.88 -12.83
CA ARG A 227 -18.80 5.38 -13.44
C ARG A 227 -18.53 6.49 -14.46
N SER A 228 -17.63 7.43 -14.15
CA SER A 228 -17.26 8.53 -15.06
C SER A 228 -16.49 8.09 -16.32
N LYS A 229 -16.03 6.84 -16.37
CA LYS A 229 -15.29 6.23 -17.49
C LYS A 229 -16.09 5.15 -18.23
N ASP A 230 -17.41 5.07 -17.97
CA ASP A 230 -18.31 4.08 -18.57
C ASP A 230 -17.81 2.62 -18.43
N GLU A 231 -17.15 2.32 -17.31
CA GLU A 231 -16.51 1.03 -17.07
C GLU A 231 -17.53 -0.13 -17.02
N PRO A 232 -17.16 -1.35 -17.45
CA PRO A 232 -18.12 -2.44 -17.60
C PRO A 232 -18.89 -2.70 -16.30
N SER A 233 -20.23 -2.55 -16.35
CA SER A 233 -21.11 -2.65 -15.17
C SER A 233 -20.88 -3.94 -14.35
N LYS A 234 -20.53 -5.05 -15.00
CA LYS A 234 -20.15 -6.32 -14.35
C LYS A 234 -18.90 -6.18 -13.47
N THR A 235 -17.88 -5.45 -13.91
CA THR A 235 -16.63 -5.17 -13.18
C THR A 235 -16.91 -4.21 -12.03
N VAL A 236 -17.63 -3.11 -12.28
CA VAL A 236 -18.04 -2.13 -11.25
C VAL A 236 -18.89 -2.77 -10.15
N THR A 237 -19.86 -3.61 -10.51
CA THR A 237 -20.71 -4.37 -9.57
C THR A 237 -19.90 -5.36 -8.75
N ARG A 238 -18.90 -6.02 -9.34
CA ARG A 238 -18.00 -6.92 -8.61
C ARG A 238 -17.13 -6.14 -7.63
N PHE A 239 -16.48 -5.05 -8.06
CA PHE A 239 -15.73 -4.16 -7.16
C PHE A 239 -16.61 -3.73 -5.99
N ALA A 240 -17.77 -3.12 -6.25
CA ALA A 240 -18.70 -2.62 -5.24
C ALA A 240 -19.12 -3.66 -4.19
N ALA A 241 -19.15 -4.94 -4.56
CA ALA A 241 -19.54 -6.06 -3.70
C ALA A 241 -18.38 -6.68 -2.92
N MET A 242 -17.13 -6.53 -3.37
CA MET A 242 -15.93 -7.10 -2.72
C MET A 242 -15.05 -6.07 -2.01
N SER A 243 -15.21 -4.77 -2.31
CA SER A 243 -14.54 -3.68 -1.61
C SER A 243 -15.26 -3.34 -0.30
N CYS A 244 -14.54 -3.49 0.82
CA CYS A 244 -15.05 -3.26 2.18
C CYS A 244 -13.94 -2.73 3.09
N GLN A 245 -14.19 -1.63 3.80
CA GLN A 245 -13.32 -1.19 4.89
C GLN A 245 -13.44 -2.17 6.09
N PRO A 246 -12.33 -2.70 6.64
CA PRO A 246 -12.31 -3.44 7.91
C PRO A 246 -11.98 -2.51 9.09
N SER A 247 -11.65 -3.06 10.27
CA SER A 247 -11.41 -2.25 11.48
C SER A 247 -10.17 -1.34 11.42
N TYR A 248 -9.18 -1.69 10.60
CA TYR A 248 -8.13 -0.76 10.18
C TYR A 248 -8.57 -0.18 8.83
N PRO A 249 -8.49 1.14 8.60
CA PRO A 249 -9.14 1.73 7.42
C PRO A 249 -8.59 1.21 6.09
N HIS A 250 -7.27 0.97 5.97
CA HIS A 250 -6.60 0.74 4.68
C HIS A 250 -6.79 1.96 3.75
N ASP A 251 -6.42 3.14 4.26
CA ASP A 251 -6.39 4.42 3.56
C ASP A 251 -4.99 4.74 2.99
N ASP A 252 -4.05 3.80 3.09
CA ASP A 252 -2.66 3.87 2.59
C ASP A 252 -2.30 2.75 1.59
N HIS A 253 -3.06 1.65 1.57
CA HIS A 253 -2.88 0.52 0.66
C HIS A 253 -4.18 -0.25 0.40
N PHE A 254 -4.19 -1.13 -0.60
CA PHE A 254 -5.16 -2.23 -0.66
C PHE A 254 -4.59 -3.45 0.05
N HIS A 255 -5.40 -4.10 0.89
CA HIS A 255 -5.19 -5.50 1.25
C HIS A 255 -6.14 -6.35 0.38
N PHE A 256 -5.59 -7.13 -0.55
CA PHE A 256 -6.33 -8.08 -1.35
C PHE A 256 -6.36 -9.47 -0.70
N ARG A 257 -7.54 -10.12 -0.71
CA ARG A 257 -7.67 -11.55 -0.36
C ARG A 257 -8.18 -12.35 -1.54
N PHE A 258 -7.58 -13.51 -1.76
CA PHE A 258 -7.98 -14.47 -2.78
C PHE A 258 -8.66 -15.70 -2.17
N TYR A 259 -9.64 -16.24 -2.90
CA TYR A 259 -10.24 -17.52 -2.56
C TYR A 259 -9.23 -18.67 -2.74
N CYS A 260 -9.47 -19.81 -2.09
CA CYS A 260 -8.73 -21.04 -2.35
C CYS A 260 -8.77 -21.42 -3.84
N ALA A 261 -7.68 -21.99 -4.34
CA ALA A 261 -7.72 -22.79 -5.56
C ALA A 261 -8.66 -24.01 -5.37
N LEU A 262 -9.03 -24.71 -6.45
CA LEU A 262 -10.11 -25.72 -6.38
C LEU A 262 -9.62 -27.04 -5.77
N ASP A 263 -8.40 -27.42 -6.13
CA ASP A 263 -7.53 -28.46 -5.56
C ASP A 263 -7.19 -28.17 -4.08
N ASP A 264 -6.76 -26.95 -3.76
CA ASP A 264 -6.45 -26.47 -2.40
C ASP A 264 -7.56 -26.77 -1.37
N ILE A 265 -8.82 -26.71 -1.79
CA ILE A 265 -9.98 -26.98 -0.92
C ILE A 265 -9.94 -28.43 -0.40
N ALA A 266 -9.53 -29.39 -1.23
CA ALA A 266 -9.42 -30.79 -0.84
C ALA A 266 -8.35 -30.95 0.26
N GLU A 267 -7.18 -30.36 0.03
CA GLU A 267 -5.99 -30.36 0.90
C GLU A 267 -6.20 -29.66 2.25
N GLY A 268 -7.21 -28.78 2.38
CA GLY A 268 -7.54 -28.17 3.67
C GLY A 268 -7.71 -26.65 3.65
N CYS A 269 -7.61 -26.01 2.50
CA CYS A 269 -7.88 -24.58 2.35
C CYS A 269 -9.31 -24.21 2.74
N ARG A 270 -9.48 -23.02 3.33
CA ARG A 270 -10.75 -22.51 3.84
C ARG A 270 -11.00 -21.08 3.38
N ASP A 271 -12.20 -20.83 2.85
CA ASP A 271 -12.62 -19.50 2.41
C ASP A 271 -13.35 -18.75 3.55
N SER A 272 -13.12 -17.43 3.65
CA SER A 272 -13.98 -16.56 4.45
C SER A 272 -15.37 -16.42 3.81
N ALA A 273 -16.37 -16.05 4.60
CA ALA A 273 -17.58 -15.46 4.04
C ALA A 273 -17.29 -14.02 3.54
N PRO A 274 -17.95 -13.53 2.48
CA PRO A 274 -18.99 -14.21 1.70
C PRO A 274 -18.44 -15.10 0.56
N LEU A 275 -19.25 -16.08 0.14
CA LEU A 275 -19.11 -16.74 -1.16
C LEU A 275 -20.04 -16.06 -2.17
N TYR A 276 -19.47 -15.26 -3.08
CA TYR A 276 -20.23 -14.53 -4.11
C TYR A 276 -20.90 -15.47 -5.13
N PRO A 277 -21.98 -15.03 -5.82
CA PRO A 277 -22.67 -15.86 -6.81
C PRO A 277 -21.77 -16.41 -7.93
N TRP A 278 -20.72 -15.68 -8.34
CA TRP A 278 -19.77 -16.17 -9.34
C TRP A 278 -18.84 -17.27 -8.80
N ARG A 279 -18.42 -17.18 -7.53
CA ARG A 279 -17.62 -18.20 -6.86
C ARG A 279 -18.44 -19.47 -6.62
N ARG A 280 -19.69 -19.35 -6.16
CA ARG A 280 -20.63 -20.47 -6.02
C ARG A 280 -20.79 -21.24 -7.33
N ARG A 281 -21.06 -20.55 -8.44
CA ARG A 281 -21.14 -21.17 -9.77
C ARG A 281 -19.84 -21.83 -10.25
N ARG A 282 -18.65 -21.38 -9.80
CA ARG A 282 -17.37 -22.07 -10.11
C ARG A 282 -17.22 -23.34 -9.29
N LEU A 283 -17.54 -23.29 -7.99
CA LEU A 283 -17.55 -24.43 -7.08
C LEU A 283 -18.54 -25.52 -7.55
N GLU A 284 -19.77 -25.13 -7.90
CA GLU A 284 -20.82 -26.00 -8.46
C GLU A 284 -20.35 -26.71 -9.74
N ARG A 285 -19.78 -25.99 -10.71
CA ARG A 285 -19.24 -26.58 -11.96
C ARG A 285 -18.05 -27.52 -11.73
N ALA A 286 -17.27 -27.30 -10.68
CA ALA A 286 -16.15 -28.15 -10.32
C ALA A 286 -16.56 -29.36 -9.44
N ALA A 287 -17.83 -29.44 -9.01
CA ALA A 287 -18.31 -30.37 -7.99
C ALA A 287 -17.55 -30.29 -6.64
N VAL A 288 -16.97 -29.12 -6.32
CA VAL A 288 -16.19 -28.88 -5.10
C VAL A 288 -17.00 -28.04 -4.09
N GLN A 289 -16.96 -28.40 -2.81
CA GLN A 289 -17.57 -27.61 -1.73
C GLN A 289 -16.53 -26.82 -0.95
N SER A 290 -16.67 -25.48 -0.94
CA SER A 290 -15.85 -24.59 -0.12
C SER A 290 -16.01 -24.88 1.37
N ARG A 291 -14.89 -24.95 2.10
CA ARG A 291 -14.86 -25.13 3.56
C ARG A 291 -14.85 -23.75 4.26
N PRO A 292 -15.66 -23.51 5.30
CA PRO A 292 -15.59 -22.28 6.09
C PRO A 292 -14.31 -22.26 6.94
N LEU A 293 -13.91 -21.07 7.38
CA LEU A 293 -12.78 -20.88 8.31
C LEU A 293 -12.90 -21.77 9.55
N ALA A 294 -11.79 -22.35 9.98
CA ALA A 294 -11.68 -23.09 11.24
C ALA A 294 -11.47 -22.12 12.43
N SER A 295 -11.76 -22.57 13.65
CA SER A 295 -11.34 -21.87 14.87
C SER A 295 -9.82 -21.72 14.91
N LYS A 296 -9.30 -20.55 15.31
CA LYS A 296 -7.85 -20.30 15.37
C LYS A 296 -7.13 -21.26 16.34
N ARG A 297 -5.93 -21.71 15.98
CA ARG A 297 -4.97 -22.32 16.93
C ARG A 297 -4.43 -21.26 17.90
N PRO A 298 -4.01 -21.64 19.14
CA PRO A 298 -3.53 -20.68 20.15
C PRO A 298 -2.39 -19.77 19.64
N ASN A 299 -1.42 -20.34 18.93
CA ASN A 299 -0.23 -19.64 18.45
C ASN A 299 -0.38 -19.12 16.99
N ALA A 300 -1.62 -18.91 16.52
CA ALA A 300 -1.91 -18.45 15.16
C ALA A 300 -1.97 -16.92 15.01
N ASN A 301 -1.81 -16.16 16.08
CA ASN A 301 -1.74 -14.71 16.03
C ASN A 301 -0.27 -14.28 15.91
N ALA A 302 0.01 -13.31 15.05
CA ALA A 302 1.26 -12.59 15.11
C ALA A 302 1.20 -11.52 16.21
N THR A 303 2.36 -11.04 16.64
CA THR A 303 2.46 -9.79 17.41
C THR A 303 1.95 -8.65 16.55
N ILE A 304 0.97 -7.91 17.07
CA ILE A 304 0.44 -6.67 16.49
C ILE A 304 0.62 -5.56 17.52
N VAL A 305 0.83 -4.32 17.04
CA VAL A 305 0.83 -3.12 17.89
C VAL A 305 -0.51 -2.43 17.65
N THR A 306 -1.23 -2.13 18.73
CA THR A 306 -2.48 -1.35 18.68
C THR A 306 -2.20 0.14 18.53
N HIS A 307 -3.19 0.93 18.11
CA HIS A 307 -3.07 2.39 18.07
C HIS A 307 -2.80 2.99 19.47
N GLU A 308 -3.32 2.37 20.53
CA GLU A 308 -3.08 2.78 21.92
C GLU A 308 -1.62 2.54 22.33
N GLU A 309 -1.09 1.34 22.09
CA GLU A 309 0.33 1.02 22.34
C GLU A 309 1.27 1.88 21.50
N ALA A 310 0.94 2.13 20.22
CA ALA A 310 1.73 2.99 19.34
C ALA A 310 1.74 4.44 19.83
N ARG A 311 0.60 5.00 20.26
CA ARG A 311 0.53 6.37 20.79
C ARG A 311 1.24 6.48 22.14
N ALA A 312 1.12 5.46 23.01
CA ALA A 312 1.84 5.42 24.27
C ALA A 312 3.37 5.34 24.08
N ALA A 313 3.83 4.58 23.08
CA ALA A 313 5.25 4.46 22.75
C ALA A 313 5.82 5.73 22.07
N ALA A 314 5.01 6.45 21.28
CA ALA A 314 5.39 7.72 20.68
C ALA A 314 5.54 8.85 21.74
N GLY A 315 4.73 8.82 22.80
CA GLY A 315 4.72 9.84 23.84
C GLY A 315 4.07 11.16 23.36
N PRO A 316 4.43 12.31 23.95
CA PRO A 316 3.96 13.61 23.49
C PRO A 316 4.40 13.89 22.04
N MET A 317 3.44 14.18 21.17
CA MET A 317 3.66 14.53 19.77
C MET A 317 3.54 16.04 19.56
N ASP A 318 4.06 16.56 18.44
CA ASP A 318 3.81 17.96 18.08
C ASP A 318 2.31 18.21 17.87
N PRO A 319 1.76 19.37 18.29
CA PRO A 319 0.36 19.72 18.07
C PRO A 319 -0.10 19.65 16.60
N GLU A 320 0.78 19.80 15.61
CA GLU A 320 0.52 19.58 14.18
C GLU A 320 0.18 18.11 13.88
N VAL A 321 0.99 17.19 14.42
CA VAL A 321 0.81 15.74 14.27
C VAL A 321 -0.49 15.30 14.94
N GLU A 322 -0.78 15.81 16.15
CA GLU A 322 -2.07 15.56 16.80
C GLU A 322 -3.25 16.09 15.97
N ARG A 323 -3.16 17.33 15.47
CA ARG A 323 -4.18 17.90 14.55
C ARG A 323 -4.34 17.07 13.28
N TRP A 324 -3.28 16.45 12.75
CA TRP A 324 -3.35 15.62 11.56
C TRP A 324 -4.04 14.27 11.86
N LEU A 325 -3.67 13.61 12.96
CA LEU A 325 -4.30 12.38 13.42
C LEU A 325 -5.82 12.59 13.70
N ASP A 326 -6.18 13.70 14.35
CA ASP A 326 -7.58 14.06 14.66
C ASP A 326 -8.39 14.51 13.43
N ARG A 327 -7.74 14.84 12.30
CA ARG A 327 -8.41 14.95 11.01
C ARG A 327 -8.65 13.56 10.43
N ARG A 328 -7.64 12.68 10.45
CA ARG A 328 -7.70 11.33 9.88
C ARG A 328 -8.78 10.45 10.51
N THR A 329 -9.00 10.53 11.83
CA THR A 329 -10.08 9.77 12.50
C THR A 329 -11.46 10.02 11.87
N ARG A 330 -11.72 11.23 11.33
CA ARG A 330 -13.02 11.61 10.74
C ARG A 330 -13.41 10.77 9.51
N TRP A 331 -12.43 10.27 8.75
CA TRP A 331 -12.68 9.38 7.61
C TRP A 331 -12.27 7.94 7.87
N ALA A 332 -11.34 7.70 8.81
CA ALA A 332 -10.98 6.35 9.24
C ALA A 332 -12.11 5.67 10.05
N GLU A 333 -12.87 6.40 10.86
CA GLU A 333 -13.92 5.85 11.74
C GLU A 333 -15.32 6.08 11.16
N GLN A 334 -15.63 5.38 10.07
CA GLN A 334 -16.95 5.45 9.42
C GLN A 334 -17.88 4.32 9.90
N PRO A 335 -19.20 4.59 10.08
CA PRO A 335 -20.16 3.57 10.48
C PRO A 335 -20.29 2.50 9.37
N HIS A 336 -20.52 1.25 9.76
CA HIS A 336 -20.65 0.16 8.79
C HIS A 336 -21.81 0.44 7.82
N PRO A 337 -21.58 0.46 6.49
CA PRO A 337 -22.55 0.96 5.51
C PRO A 337 -23.69 -0.04 5.20
N GLY A 338 -23.99 -0.98 6.09
CA GLY A 338 -25.09 -1.95 5.98
C GLY A 338 -24.99 -2.91 4.77
N ARG A 339 -23.87 -2.91 4.04
CA ARG A 339 -23.73 -3.65 2.78
C ARG A 339 -23.69 -5.16 3.03
N ARG A 340 -24.55 -5.90 2.32
CA ARG A 340 -24.71 -7.37 2.35
C ARG A 340 -23.43 -8.21 2.45
N TYR A 341 -22.33 -7.73 1.87
CA TYR A 341 -21.07 -8.47 1.71
C TYR A 341 -19.90 -7.91 2.51
N CYS A 342 -20.11 -6.80 3.22
CA CYS A 342 -19.19 -6.32 4.25
C CYS A 342 -19.71 -6.77 5.62
N ARG A 343 -18.83 -6.93 6.59
CA ARG A 343 -19.13 -7.33 7.97
C ARG A 343 -18.31 -6.50 8.95
#